data_AF-A0A920HHL7-F1
#
_entry.id   AF-A0A920HHL7-F1
#
_cell.length_a   1.000
_cell.length_b   1.000
_cell.length_c   1.000
_cell.angle_alpha   90.00
_cell.angle_beta   90.00
_cell.angle_gamma   90.00
#
_symmetry.space_group_name_H-M   'P 1'
#
loop_
_entity.id
_entity.type
_entity.pdbx_description
1 polymer ?
#
loop_
_entity_poly.entity_id
_entity_poly.type
_entity_poly.pdbx_seq_one_letter_code
_entity_poly.pdbx_strand_id
1 'polypeptide(L)'
;MDPINASDTWRWFGYENSWVNIDGVKTQSVSGGGHNGGGIFISSEDHGRFGLLFLNNGIWDGKRVISEEWIQKSITPSETNPEYGYMWWINSELGEDYQTTDWKNVQQIFFTEVVLEETK
;
A
#
# COMPACT_ATOMS: atom_id res chain seq x y z
N MET A 1 13.50 2.21 9.47
CA MET A 1 12.75 2.29 8.19
C MET A 1 13.72 2.51 7.03
N ASP A 2 14.86 1.82 7.14
CA ASP A 2 16.15 2.29 6.64
C ASP A 2 16.43 2.07 5.15
N PRO A 3 15.71 1.23 4.39
CA PRO A 3 16.03 1.10 2.98
C PRO A 3 15.63 2.31 2.14
N ILE A 4 14.63 3.09 2.59
CA ILE A 4 14.07 4.22 1.82
C ILE A 4 14.10 5.56 2.57
N ASN A 5 14.83 5.64 3.69
CA ASN A 5 14.84 6.81 4.59
C ASN A 5 13.44 7.23 5.06
N ALA A 6 12.53 6.27 5.25
CA ALA A 6 11.23 6.54 5.85
C ALA A 6 11.36 6.69 7.38
N SER A 7 10.35 7.27 8.03
CA SER A 7 10.51 8.00 9.28
C SER A 7 10.31 7.31 10.61
N ASP A 8 10.25 6.00 10.85
CA ASP A 8 9.89 5.41 12.17
C ASP A 8 8.48 5.75 12.76
N THR A 9 7.78 6.77 12.24
CA THR A 9 6.49 7.27 12.76
C THR A 9 5.26 6.50 12.28
N TRP A 10 5.41 5.50 11.42
CA TRP A 10 4.26 4.76 10.89
C TRP A 10 3.55 4.03 12.03
N ARG A 11 2.24 4.21 12.12
CA ARG A 11 1.41 3.57 13.14
C ARG A 11 0.26 2.86 12.49
N TRP A 12 -0.13 1.74 13.09
CA TRP A 12 -1.41 1.14 12.78
C TRP A 12 -2.40 1.50 13.88
N PHE A 13 -3.60 1.95 13.50
CA PHE A 13 -4.70 2.20 14.42
C PHE A 13 -5.88 1.31 14.05
N GLY A 14 -6.29 0.47 14.99
CA GLY A 14 -7.52 -0.29 14.87
C GLY A 14 -8.74 0.53 15.21
N TYR A 15 -9.93 -0.05 15.00
CA TYR A 15 -11.17 0.57 15.42
C TYR A 15 -11.19 0.84 16.92
N GLU A 16 -11.90 1.89 17.34
CA GLU A 16 -11.99 2.32 18.74
C GLU A 16 -12.46 1.19 19.68
N ASN A 17 -13.29 0.27 19.17
CA ASN A 17 -13.85 -0.85 19.92
C ASN A 17 -13.13 -2.19 19.70
N SER A 18 -12.00 -2.24 18.98
CA SER A 18 -11.31 -3.49 18.66
C SER A 18 -10.26 -3.89 19.72
N TRP A 19 -10.65 -3.94 21.00
CA TRP A 19 -9.74 -4.27 22.10
C TRP A 19 -10.04 -5.65 22.70
N VAL A 20 -8.99 -6.43 22.94
CA VAL A 20 -9.04 -7.73 23.62
C VAL A 20 -8.03 -7.78 24.75
N ASN A 21 -8.30 -8.61 25.76
CA ASN A 21 -7.36 -8.87 26.85
C ASN A 21 -6.62 -10.18 26.56
N ILE A 22 -5.29 -10.12 26.44
CA ILE A 22 -4.41 -11.27 26.26
C ILE A 22 -3.48 -11.30 27.47
N ASP A 23 -3.67 -12.28 28.35
CA ASP A 23 -2.85 -12.47 29.57
C ASP A 23 -2.72 -11.22 30.46
N GLY A 24 -3.80 -10.44 30.59
CA GLY A 24 -3.82 -9.20 31.36
C GLY A 24 -3.37 -7.96 30.58
N VAL A 25 -2.91 -8.11 29.34
CA VAL A 25 -2.47 -7.02 28.46
C VAL A 25 -3.61 -6.64 27.51
N LYS A 26 -4.06 -5.38 27.61
CA LYS A 26 -5.05 -4.82 26.68
C LYS A 26 -4.37 -4.60 25.31
N THR A 27 -4.77 -5.42 24.35
CA THR A 27 -4.19 -5.45 23.00
C THR A 27 -5.26 -5.09 21.99
N GLN A 28 -4.93 -4.23 21.02
CA GLN A 28 -5.86 -3.92 19.95
C GLN A 28 -5.86 -5.09 18.96
N SER A 29 -7.00 -5.76 18.83
CA SER A 29 -7.20 -6.76 17.78
C SER A 29 -7.25 -6.03 16.45
N VAL A 30 -6.50 -6.56 15.47
CA VAL A 30 -6.88 -6.38 14.08
C VAL A 30 -8.32 -6.86 13.96
N SER A 31 -9.22 -6.02 13.47
CA SER A 31 -10.62 -6.42 13.27
C SER A 31 -10.63 -7.56 12.28
N GLY A 32 -10.87 -8.79 12.75
CA GLY A 32 -11.05 -9.95 11.89
C GLY A 32 -12.24 -9.70 10.97
N GLY A 33 -11.98 -9.62 9.67
CA GLY A 33 -12.95 -9.33 8.61
C GLY A 33 -12.22 -8.95 7.33
N GLY A 34 -12.93 -8.83 6.20
CA GLY A 34 -12.32 -8.46 4.90
C GLY A 34 -11.59 -7.10 4.86
N HIS A 35 -11.64 -6.31 5.93
CA HIS A 35 -10.92 -5.04 6.12
C HIS A 35 -9.48 -5.22 6.64
N ASN A 36 -8.71 -6.12 6.03
CA ASN A 36 -7.27 -6.27 6.34
C ASN A 36 -6.40 -5.23 5.61
N GLY A 37 -7.01 -4.28 4.90
CA GLY A 37 -6.35 -3.34 3.99
C GLY A 37 -6.18 -1.91 4.50
N GLY A 38 -6.63 -1.61 5.73
CA GLY A 38 -6.68 -0.24 6.26
C GLY A 38 -6.08 -0.07 7.66
N GLY A 39 -5.96 1.19 8.08
CA GLY A 39 -5.51 1.58 9.42
C GLY A 39 -4.03 1.92 9.55
N ILE A 40 -3.26 1.92 8.45
CA ILE A 40 -1.89 2.46 8.45
C ILE A 40 -1.96 3.99 8.34
N PHE A 41 -1.30 4.66 9.28
CA PHE A 41 -1.07 6.09 9.31
C PHE A 41 0.41 6.35 9.04
N ILE A 42 0.65 7.25 8.10
CA ILE A 42 1.95 7.56 7.52
C ILE A 42 1.94 9.02 7.07
N SER A 43 3.09 9.69 7.12
CA SER A 43 3.24 11.02 6.55
C SER A 43 3.15 10.98 5.02
N SER A 44 2.68 12.07 4.42
CA SER A 44 2.64 12.19 2.96
C SER A 44 4.02 12.04 2.31
N GLU A 45 5.08 12.49 3.00
CA GLU A 45 6.45 12.34 2.52
C GLU A 45 6.88 10.87 2.43
N ASP A 46 6.63 10.08 3.48
CA ASP A 46 7.00 8.66 3.48
C ASP A 46 6.16 7.85 2.50
N HIS A 47 4.89 8.21 2.32
CA HIS A 47 4.06 7.61 1.29
C HIS A 47 4.62 7.91 -0.12
N GLY A 48 5.07 9.15 -0.35
CA GLY A 48 5.75 9.54 -1.59
C GLY A 48 7.03 8.73 -1.83
N ARG A 49 7.86 8.51 -0.78
CA ARG A 49 9.06 7.66 -0.86
C ARG A 49 8.72 6.21 -1.22
N PHE A 50 7.64 5.66 -0.64
CA PHE A 50 7.16 4.32 -0.99
C PHE A 50 6.71 4.22 -2.45
N GLY A 51 5.96 5.21 -2.95
CA GLY A 51 5.58 5.27 -4.37
C GLY A 51 6.80 5.36 -5.30
N LEU A 52 7.78 6.21 -4.94
CA LEU A 52 9.03 6.35 -5.70
C LEU A 52 9.85 5.05 -5.74
N LEU A 53 9.84 4.25 -4.67
CA LEU A 53 10.49 2.94 -4.66
C LEU A 53 9.91 2.00 -5.73
N PHE A 54 8.59 1.97 -5.90
CA PHE A 54 7.93 1.15 -6.92
C PHE A 54 8.17 1.68 -8.33
N LEU A 55 8.11 3.01 -8.53
CA LEU A 55 8.48 3.65 -9.79
C LEU A 55 9.94 3.35 -10.19
N ASN A 56 10.83 3.22 -9.22
CA ASN A 56 12.23 2.85 -9.42
C ASN A 56 12.47 1.32 -9.43
N ASN A 57 11.44 0.51 -9.73
CA ASN A 57 11.55 -0.95 -9.86
C ASN A 57 12.19 -1.63 -8.63
N GLY A 58 11.85 -1.13 -7.43
CA GLY A 58 12.35 -1.65 -6.16
C GLY A 58 13.77 -1.23 -5.80
N ILE A 59 14.36 -0.26 -6.51
CA ILE A 59 15.70 0.27 -6.25
C ILE A 59 15.59 1.60 -5.50
N TRP A 60 16.35 1.72 -4.41
CA TRP A 60 16.54 2.95 -3.67
C TRP A 60 18.03 3.22 -3.50
N ASP A 61 18.46 4.44 -3.84
CA ASP A 61 19.87 4.86 -3.73
C ASP A 61 20.86 3.84 -4.33
N GLY A 62 20.54 3.32 -5.52
CA GLY A 62 21.34 2.32 -6.23
C GLY A 62 21.31 0.90 -5.64
N LYS A 63 20.60 0.68 -4.53
CA LYS A 63 20.45 -0.63 -3.88
C LYS A 63 19.05 -1.20 -4.10
N ARG A 64 18.97 -2.49 -4.43
CA ARG A 64 17.69 -3.20 -4.51
C ARG A 64 17.13 -3.46 -3.11
N VAL A 65 15.92 -2.94 -2.86
CA VAL A 65 15.15 -3.13 -1.63
C VAL A 65 14.03 -4.15 -1.85
N ILE A 66 13.35 -4.07 -2.99
CA ILE A 66 12.29 -5.01 -3.41
C ILE A 66 12.79 -5.75 -4.65
N SER A 67 12.53 -7.05 -4.73
CA SER A 67 12.89 -7.83 -5.92
C SER A 67 12.12 -7.34 -7.14
N GLU A 68 12.80 -7.27 -8.28
CA GLU A 68 12.17 -6.92 -9.55
C GLU A 68 11.04 -7.90 -9.90
N GLU A 69 11.24 -9.18 -9.62
CA GLU A 69 10.19 -10.20 -9.80
C GLU A 69 8.91 -9.87 -9.00
N TRP A 70 9.05 -9.37 -7.76
CA TRP A 70 7.89 -8.99 -6.96
C TRP A 70 7.18 -7.77 -7.52
N ILE A 71 7.96 -6.75 -7.94
CA ILE A 71 7.40 -5.56 -8.61
C ILE A 71 6.61 -5.99 -9.85
N GLN A 72 7.19 -6.85 -10.70
CA GLN A 72 6.53 -7.35 -11.90
C GLN A 72 5.25 -8.12 -11.57
N LYS A 73 5.28 -9.00 -10.57
CA LYS A 73 4.08 -9.72 -10.12
C LYS A 73 3.00 -8.78 -9.58
N SER A 74 3.38 -7.71 -8.86
CA SER A 74 2.40 -6.74 -8.34
C SER A 74 1.72 -5.90 -9.40
N ILE A 75 2.38 -5.67 -10.55
CA ILE A 75 1.80 -4.89 -11.66
C ILE A 75 1.31 -5.77 -12.82
N THR A 76 1.36 -7.10 -12.65
CA THR A 76 0.78 -8.04 -13.62
C THR A 76 -0.65 -8.36 -13.22
N PRO A 77 -1.62 -8.14 -14.10
CA PRO A 77 -3.00 -8.51 -13.83
C PRO A 77 -3.17 -9.99 -13.49
N SER A 78 -4.07 -10.27 -12.55
CA SER A 78 -4.51 -11.63 -12.23
C SER A 78 -5.38 -12.19 -13.36
N GLU A 79 -5.41 -13.52 -13.49
CA GLU A 79 -6.27 -14.19 -14.48
C GLU A 79 -7.76 -13.89 -14.27
N THR A 80 -8.17 -13.64 -13.03
CA THR A 80 -9.57 -13.42 -12.64
C THR A 80 -10.01 -11.97 -12.69
N ASN A 81 -9.07 -11.03 -12.60
CA ASN A 81 -9.36 -9.60 -12.65
C ASN A 81 -8.23 -8.86 -13.39
N PRO A 82 -8.51 -8.31 -14.59
CA PRO A 82 -7.52 -7.59 -15.40
C PRO A 82 -7.04 -6.27 -14.78
N GLU A 83 -7.70 -5.78 -13.73
CA GLU A 83 -7.37 -4.53 -13.05
C GLU A 83 -6.69 -4.76 -11.69
N TYR A 84 -6.27 -5.98 -11.38
CA TYR A 84 -5.75 -6.29 -10.04
C TYR A 84 -4.58 -7.25 -10.04
N GLY A 85 -3.53 -6.95 -9.29
CA GLY A 85 -2.35 -7.81 -9.09
C GLY A 85 -1.76 -7.65 -7.69
N TYR A 86 -1.61 -8.75 -6.94
CA TYR A 86 -1.01 -8.82 -5.59
C TYR A 86 -1.30 -7.60 -4.67
N MET A 87 -2.56 -7.23 -4.49
CA MET A 87 -3.00 -6.08 -3.67
C MET A 87 -2.89 -4.70 -4.30
N TRP A 88 -2.64 -4.61 -5.61
CA TRP A 88 -2.60 -3.38 -6.37
C TRP A 88 -3.73 -3.33 -7.38
N TRP A 89 -4.37 -2.17 -7.47
CA TRP A 89 -5.19 -1.81 -8.62
C TRP A 89 -4.27 -1.41 -9.77
N ILE A 90 -4.46 -2.03 -10.92
CA ILE A 90 -3.65 -1.85 -12.10
C ILE A 90 -4.51 -1.17 -13.15
N ASN A 91 -4.02 -0.04 -13.64
CA ASN A 91 -4.62 0.69 -14.74
C ASN A 91 -4.31 0.00 -16.08
N SER A 92 -4.96 -1.14 -16.30
CA SER A 92 -4.80 -2.02 -17.45
C SER A 92 -5.75 -1.62 -18.58
N GLU A 93 -5.34 -1.77 -19.85
CA GLU A 93 -6.17 -1.40 -21.00
C GLU A 93 -7.50 -2.15 -21.08
N LEU A 94 -7.55 -3.32 -20.45
CA LEU A 94 -8.73 -4.17 -20.35
C LEU A 94 -9.68 -3.75 -19.21
N GLY A 95 -9.25 -2.82 -18.37
CA GLY A 95 -10.01 -2.29 -17.23
C GLY A 95 -11.03 -1.22 -17.59
N GLU A 96 -12.12 -1.17 -16.85
CA GLU A 96 -13.16 -0.14 -16.95
C GLU A 96 -12.59 1.25 -16.61
N ASP A 97 -11.73 1.35 -15.59
CA ASP A 97 -11.11 2.61 -15.18
C ASP A 97 -10.17 3.17 -16.25
N TYR A 98 -9.39 2.32 -16.93
CA TYR A 98 -8.53 2.75 -18.04
C TYR A 98 -9.33 3.25 -19.24
N GLN A 99 -10.47 2.62 -19.51
CA GLN A 99 -11.31 2.95 -20.66
C GLN A 99 -12.07 4.27 -20.46
N THR A 100 -12.41 4.59 -19.20
CA THR A 100 -13.28 5.73 -18.86
C THR A 100 -12.54 6.97 -18.36
N THR A 101 -11.27 6.85 -17.94
CA THR A 101 -10.50 7.97 -17.38
C THR A 101 -9.43 8.52 -18.33
N ASP A 102 -8.99 9.76 -18.08
CA ASP A 102 -7.87 10.40 -18.78
C ASP A 102 -6.50 9.93 -18.28
N TRP A 103 -6.45 9.10 -17.24
CA TRP A 103 -5.23 8.68 -16.56
C TRP A 103 -4.51 7.51 -17.23
N LYS A 104 -4.72 7.31 -18.53
CA LYS A 104 -4.15 6.18 -19.28
C LYS A 104 -2.63 6.13 -19.12
N ASN A 105 -2.10 4.93 -18.86
CA ASN A 105 -0.68 4.66 -18.64
C ASN A 105 -0.07 5.27 -17.37
N VAL A 106 -0.88 5.88 -16.49
CA VAL A 106 -0.42 6.26 -15.16
C VAL A 106 -0.50 5.02 -14.27
N GLN A 107 0.63 4.62 -13.69
CA GLN A 107 0.64 3.62 -12.63
C GLN A 107 -0.13 4.18 -11.43
N GLN A 108 -1.29 3.61 -11.16
CA GLN A 108 -2.06 3.93 -9.98
C GLN A 108 -1.56 3.07 -8.83
N ILE A 109 -1.13 3.74 -7.76
CA ILE A 109 -0.78 3.10 -6.50
C ILE A 109 -1.98 3.32 -5.57
N PHE A 110 -2.98 2.46 -5.68
CA PHE A 110 -4.04 2.40 -4.68
C PHE A 110 -3.75 1.26 -3.73
N PHE A 111 -3.13 1.59 -2.59
CA PHE A 111 -3.33 0.79 -1.38
C PHE A 111 -4.75 1.06 -0.90
N THR A 112 -5.48 0.01 -0.58
CA THR A 112 -6.92 0.11 -0.31
C THR A 112 -7.31 0.97 0.88
N GLU A 113 -6.39 1.46 1.72
CA GLU A 113 -6.64 2.57 2.66
C GLU A 113 -5.35 2.98 3.40
N VAL A 114 -4.68 4.05 2.94
CA VAL A 114 -3.64 4.75 3.70
C VAL A 114 -4.22 6.09 4.14
N VAL A 115 -4.36 6.32 5.45
CA VAL A 115 -4.82 7.60 5.97
C VAL A 115 -3.60 8.50 6.12
N LEU A 116 -3.56 9.58 5.34
CA LEU A 116 -2.51 10.60 5.44
C LEU A 116 -2.76 11.46 6.69
N GLU A 117 -1.75 11.56 7.55
CA GLU A 117 -1.77 12.53 8.64
C GLU A 117 -1.22 13.86 8.14
N GLU A 118 -2.10 14.83 7.88
CA GLU A 118 -1.69 16.21 7.66
C GLU A 118 -1.39 16.85 9.03
N THR A 119 -0.10 16.96 9.35
CA THR A 119 0.36 17.77 10.49
C THR A 119 -0.11 19.22 10.28
N LYS A 120 -1.05 19.68 11.11
CA LYS A 120 -1.34 21.11 11.29
C LYS A 120 -0.29 21.79 12.16
#